data_AF-A0A3D5L108-F1
#
_entry.id   AF-A0A3D5L108-F1
#
_cell.length_a   1.000
_cell.length_b   1.000
_cell.length_c   1.000
_cell.angle_alpha   90.00
_cell.angle_beta   90.00
_cell.angle_gamma   90.00
#
_symmetry.space_group_name_H-M   'P 1'
#
loop_
_entity.id
_entity.type
_entity.pdbx_description
1 polymer ?
#
loop_
_entity_poly.entity_id
_entity_poly.type
_entity_poly.pdbx_seq_one_letter_code
_entity_poly.pdbx_strand_id
1 'polypeptide(L)'
;MSDTDVDKYKDMLDMPHHVSTRHAPLSMEQRAAQFLPFQPLTGYEDVIREAGRLTESDVSLTEDEKDSLDFTLDTALENGACVHVRFFEPDSKKEGGAMRDFEGVPVRVDDAGNIVFQDRTKIPVSAVRAMEEV
;
A
#
# COMPACT_ATOMS: atom_id res chain seq x y z
N MET A 1 -52.11 9.65 -39.94
CA MET A 1 -50.79 10.13 -40.37
C MET A 1 -50.09 10.61 -39.11
N SER A 2 -48.98 9.96 -38.77
CA SER A 2 -48.30 10.08 -37.48
C SER A 2 -47.68 11.48 -37.31
N ASP A 3 -48.32 12.32 -36.50
CA ASP A 3 -47.66 13.46 -35.83
C ASP A 3 -46.44 12.90 -35.10
N THR A 4 -45.26 13.09 -35.68
CA THR A 4 -44.01 12.71 -35.03
C THR A 4 -43.63 13.91 -34.16
N ASP A 5 -43.46 13.69 -32.85
CA ASP A 5 -43.12 14.69 -31.81
C ASP A 5 -42.05 15.74 -32.25
N VAL A 6 -41.22 15.39 -33.22
CA VAL A 6 -40.19 16.22 -33.85
C VAL A 6 -40.74 17.51 -34.50
N ASP A 7 -41.92 17.48 -35.13
CA ASP A 7 -42.49 18.67 -35.79
C ASP A 7 -42.97 19.73 -34.78
N LYS A 8 -43.32 19.31 -33.55
CA LYS A 8 -43.86 20.17 -32.49
C LYS A 8 -42.80 21.08 -31.85
N TYR A 9 -41.52 20.71 -31.94
CA TYR A 9 -40.40 21.46 -31.32
C TYR A 9 -39.36 21.89 -32.36
N LYS A 10 -39.73 21.90 -33.64
CA LYS A 10 -38.84 22.27 -34.75
C LYS A 10 -38.29 23.69 -34.61
N ASP A 11 -39.06 24.57 -33.97
CA ASP A 11 -38.69 25.95 -33.64
C ASP A 11 -37.61 26.07 -32.56
N MET A 12 -37.42 25.03 -31.72
CA MET A 12 -36.38 25.01 -30.69
C MET A 12 -34.98 24.66 -31.23
N LEU A 13 -34.90 24.07 -32.43
CA LEU A 13 -33.63 23.62 -33.02
C LEU A 13 -32.70 24.77 -33.39
N ASP A 14 -33.27 25.90 -33.83
CA ASP A 14 -32.53 27.07 -34.32
C ASP A 14 -32.45 28.20 -33.28
N MET A 15 -32.86 27.96 -32.03
CA MET A 15 -32.80 28.98 -30.98
C MET A 15 -31.34 29.35 -30.66
N PRO A 16 -31.01 30.65 -30.54
CA PRO A 16 -29.67 31.05 -30.16
C PRO A 16 -29.32 30.50 -28.78
N HIS A 17 -28.14 29.91 -28.66
CA HIS A 17 -27.65 29.46 -27.36
C HIS A 17 -27.56 30.66 -26.41
N HIS A 18 -28.18 30.54 -25.24
CA HIS A 18 -28.08 31.55 -24.21
C HIS A 18 -26.62 31.70 -23.75
N VAL A 19 -26.09 32.91 -23.85
CA VAL A 19 -24.77 33.26 -23.30
C VAL A 19 -24.99 34.23 -22.15
N SER A 20 -24.45 33.89 -20.97
CA SER A 20 -24.54 34.76 -19.81
C SER A 20 -23.82 36.08 -20.08
N THR A 21 -24.47 37.19 -19.75
CA THR A 21 -23.87 38.53 -19.81
C THR A 21 -22.96 38.84 -18.62
N ARG A 22 -23.05 38.05 -17.54
CA ARG A 22 -22.32 38.25 -16.28
C ARG A 22 -21.14 37.30 -16.11
N HIS A 23 -21.28 36.06 -16.57
CA HIS A 23 -20.26 35.02 -16.37
C HIS A 23 -19.74 34.55 -17.73
N ALA A 24 -18.44 34.67 -17.95
CA ALA A 24 -17.81 34.17 -19.16
C ALA A 24 -17.98 32.64 -19.26
N PRO A 25 -18.29 32.09 -20.44
CA PRO A 25 -18.36 30.65 -20.63
C PRO A 25 -16.97 30.04 -20.47
N LEU A 26 -16.92 28.84 -19.88
CA LEU A 26 -15.67 28.08 -19.81
C LEU A 26 -15.15 27.75 -21.20
N SER A 27 -13.83 27.88 -21.37
CA SER A 27 -13.12 27.44 -22.57
C SER A 27 -13.27 25.92 -22.78
N MET A 28 -13.02 25.43 -24.01
CA MET A 28 -13.11 23.99 -24.29
C MET A 28 -12.16 23.16 -23.42
N GLU A 29 -10.97 23.69 -23.11
CA GLU A 29 -9.98 23.05 -22.24
C GLU A 29 -10.48 22.95 -20.78
N GLN A 30 -11.05 24.03 -20.25
CA GLN A 30 -11.65 24.03 -18.91
C GLN A 30 -12.89 23.14 -18.80
N ARG A 31 -13.65 22.97 -19.89
CA ARG A 31 -14.74 21.99 -19.97
C ARG A 31 -14.20 20.57 -19.94
N ALA A 32 -13.13 20.28 -20.70
CA ALA A 32 -12.49 18.96 -20.70
C ALA A 32 -11.94 18.57 -19.33
N ALA A 33 -11.44 19.55 -18.56
CA ALA A 33 -10.95 19.33 -17.20
C ALA A 33 -12.00 18.75 -16.24
N GLN A 34 -13.30 19.02 -16.45
CA GLN A 34 -14.38 18.45 -15.64
C GLN A 34 -14.59 16.95 -15.88
N PHE A 35 -14.16 16.46 -17.04
CA PHE A 35 -14.25 15.06 -17.44
C PHE A 35 -12.90 14.35 -17.40
N LEU A 36 -11.86 15.01 -16.87
CA LEU A 36 -10.61 14.31 -16.60
C LEU A 36 -10.91 13.22 -15.56
N PRO A 37 -10.40 11.99 -15.75
CA PRO A 37 -10.40 11.00 -14.68
C PRO A 37 -9.73 11.64 -13.47
N PHE A 38 -10.13 11.23 -12.25
CA PHE A 38 -9.53 11.71 -11.02
C PHE A 38 -8.02 11.54 -11.13
N GLN A 39 -7.30 12.62 -11.46
CA GLN A 39 -5.86 12.60 -11.49
C GLN A 39 -5.45 12.42 -10.02
N PRO A 40 -4.77 11.33 -9.66
CA PRO A 40 -4.08 11.30 -8.37
C PRO A 40 -3.19 12.53 -8.38
N LEU A 41 -3.18 13.30 -7.28
CA LEU A 41 -2.34 14.48 -7.14
C LEU A 41 -0.88 14.09 -7.45
N THR A 42 -0.42 14.31 -8.69
CA THR A 42 0.96 14.12 -9.10
C THR A 42 1.75 15.25 -8.47
N GLY A 43 2.29 14.96 -7.28
CA GLY A 43 2.82 15.93 -6.31
C GLY A 43 2.60 15.50 -4.86
N TYR A 44 1.69 14.55 -4.61
CA TYR A 44 1.63 13.79 -3.36
C TYR A 44 2.52 12.54 -3.40
N GLU A 45 3.34 12.32 -4.41
CA GLU A 45 4.39 11.29 -4.31
C GLU A 45 5.34 11.62 -3.15
N ASP A 46 5.65 12.90 -2.93
CA ASP A 46 6.46 13.31 -1.79
C ASP A 46 5.71 13.23 -0.46
N VAL A 47 4.39 13.47 -0.42
CA VAL A 47 3.60 13.38 0.82
C VAL A 47 3.21 11.93 1.16
N ILE A 48 3.01 11.08 0.15
CA ILE A 48 2.84 9.63 0.32
C ILE A 48 4.19 9.00 0.66
N ARG A 49 5.29 9.46 0.05
CA ARG A 49 6.64 9.10 0.44
C ARG A 49 6.94 9.59 1.86
N GLU A 50 6.49 10.77 2.28
CA GLU A 50 6.66 11.24 3.67
C GLU A 50 5.73 10.53 4.66
N ALA A 51 4.54 10.11 4.25
CA ALA A 51 3.64 9.26 5.04
C ALA A 51 4.14 7.80 5.14
N GLY A 52 4.92 7.33 4.16
CA GLY A 52 5.63 6.04 4.23
C GLY A 52 6.97 6.13 4.97
N ARG A 53 7.67 7.26 4.84
CA ARG A 53 9.00 7.51 5.44
C ARG A 53 8.94 7.79 6.93
N LEU A 54 7.75 8.01 7.49
CA LEU A 54 7.51 8.12 8.93
C LEU A 54 6.46 7.15 9.46
N THR A 55 6.30 5.98 8.82
CA THR A 55 5.53 4.85 9.39
C THR A 55 6.30 3.53 9.30
N GLU A 56 7.64 3.59 9.33
CA GLU A 56 8.48 2.49 9.83
C GLU A 56 8.91 2.72 11.30
N SER A 57 8.39 3.78 11.94
CA SER A 57 8.44 3.88 13.39
C SER A 57 7.38 2.94 13.96
N ASP A 58 7.79 1.70 14.19
CA ASP A 58 7.14 0.81 15.14
C ASP A 58 5.68 0.51 14.76
N VAL A 59 5.46 -0.25 13.67
CA VAL A 59 4.32 -1.18 13.70
C VAL A 59 4.68 -2.19 14.78
N SER A 60 4.45 -1.79 16.03
CA SER A 60 4.51 -2.67 17.16
C SER A 60 3.47 -3.73 16.85
N LEU A 61 3.93 -4.94 16.51
CA LEU A 61 3.07 -6.11 16.44
C LEU A 61 2.15 -6.02 17.67
N THR A 62 0.85 -6.12 17.43
CA THR A 62 -0.13 -6.21 18.50
C THR A 62 0.25 -7.38 19.41
N GLU A 63 -0.22 -7.37 20.66
CA GLU A 63 0.09 -8.47 21.59
C GLU A 63 -0.33 -9.82 20.99
N ASP A 64 -1.49 -9.88 20.32
CA ASP A 64 -1.98 -11.07 19.60
C ASP A 64 -1.03 -11.53 18.48
N GLU A 65 -0.46 -10.59 17.70
CA GLU A 65 0.48 -10.91 16.62
C GLU A 65 1.84 -11.37 17.16
N LYS A 66 2.29 -10.82 18.29
CA LYS A 66 3.51 -11.28 18.98
C LYS A 66 3.32 -12.68 19.54
N ASP A 67 2.21 -12.92 20.22
CA ASP A 67 1.89 -14.22 20.81
C ASP A 67 1.77 -15.29 19.71
N SER A 68 1.18 -14.93 18.57
CA SER A 68 1.10 -15.82 17.40
C SER A 68 2.49 -16.12 16.84
N LEU A 69 3.35 -15.11 16.72
CA LEU A 69 4.72 -15.25 16.22
C LEU A 69 5.58 -16.12 17.15
N ASP A 70 5.48 -15.89 18.46
CA ASP A 70 6.19 -16.67 19.48
C ASP A 70 5.71 -18.13 19.47
N PHE A 71 4.40 -18.36 19.37
CA PHE A 71 3.85 -19.71 19.25
C PHE A 71 4.35 -20.45 18.00
N THR A 72 4.38 -19.78 16.85
CA THR A 72 4.93 -20.37 15.61
C THR A 72 6.42 -20.67 15.75
N LEU A 73 7.20 -19.77 16.36
CA LEU A 73 8.63 -19.99 16.58
C LEU A 73 8.89 -21.16 17.52
N ASP A 74 8.20 -21.24 18.66
CA ASP A 74 8.34 -22.33 19.62
C ASP A 74 7.97 -23.68 18.98
N THR A 75 6.84 -23.72 18.26
CA THR A 75 6.40 -24.91 17.53
C THR A 75 7.44 -25.35 16.49
N ALA A 76 8.00 -24.40 15.75
CA ALA A 76 9.02 -24.69 14.74
C ALA A 76 10.34 -25.18 15.36
N LEU A 77 10.72 -24.65 16.53
CA LEU A 77 11.89 -25.11 17.28
C LEU A 77 11.71 -26.53 17.84
N GLU A 78 10.52 -26.87 18.33
CA GLU A 78 10.20 -28.20 18.86
C GLU A 78 10.15 -29.25 17.74
N ASN A 79 9.47 -28.92 16.63
CA ASN A 79 9.27 -29.85 15.52
C ASN A 79 10.44 -29.88 14.53
N GLY A 80 11.35 -28.90 14.59
CA GLY A 80 12.39 -28.71 13.57
C GLY A 80 11.79 -28.39 12.21
N ALA A 81 10.65 -27.70 12.17
CA ALA A 81 9.93 -27.37 10.95
C ALA A 81 10.64 -26.25 10.18
N CYS A 82 10.47 -26.24 8.86
CA CYS A 82 10.95 -25.14 8.02
C CYS A 82 9.98 -23.97 8.15
N VAL A 83 10.50 -22.76 8.39
CA VAL A 83 9.69 -21.54 8.46
C VAL A 83 10.13 -20.55 7.41
N HIS A 84 9.15 -19.86 6.84
CA HIS A 84 9.32 -18.70 5.99
C HIS A 84 9.19 -17.43 6.85
N VAL A 85 10.30 -16.73 7.04
CA VAL A 85 10.42 -15.53 7.88
C VAL A 85 10.54 -14.29 7.03
N ARG A 86 9.67 -13.32 7.29
CA ARG A 86 9.75 -11.97 6.73
C ARG A 86 10.32 -11.02 7.77
N PHE A 87 11.44 -10.37 7.46
CA PHE A 87 12.13 -9.47 8.39
C PHE A 87 12.66 -8.21 7.70
N PHE A 88 12.80 -7.15 8.49
CA PHE A 88 13.33 -5.87 8.03
C PHE A 88 14.84 -5.79 8.23
N GLU A 89 15.60 -5.64 7.15
CA GLU A 89 17.05 -5.43 7.18
C GLU A 89 17.36 -3.94 7.02
N PRO A 90 17.88 -3.25 8.07
CA PRO A 90 18.27 -1.85 7.96
C PRO A 90 19.50 -1.69 7.05
N ASP A 91 19.39 -0.91 5.97
CA ASP A 91 20.53 -0.62 5.09
C ASP A 91 21.39 0.48 5.72
N SER A 92 22.67 0.21 5.91
CA SER A 92 23.63 1.15 6.51
C SER A 92 24.03 2.29 5.57
N LYS A 93 23.65 2.25 4.29
CA LYS A 93 23.98 3.27 3.28
C LYS A 93 22.83 4.21 2.91
N LYS A 94 21.62 4.01 3.46
CA LYS A 94 20.43 4.86 3.21
C LYS A 94 19.60 5.05 4.48
N GLU A 95 18.86 6.15 4.58
CA GLU A 95 17.83 6.36 5.60
C GLU A 95 16.56 5.54 5.29
N GLY A 96 16.72 4.20 5.15
CA GLY A 96 15.64 3.26 4.87
C GLY A 96 16.19 1.83 4.76
N GLY A 97 15.41 0.84 5.18
CA GLY A 97 15.76 -0.59 5.06
C GLY A 97 15.00 -1.30 3.95
N ALA A 98 15.21 -2.61 3.84
CA ALA A 98 14.50 -3.47 2.91
C ALA A 98 13.82 -4.63 3.65
N MET A 99 12.57 -4.93 3.27
CA MET A 99 11.91 -6.15 3.70
C MET A 99 12.51 -7.34 2.94
N ARG A 100 12.97 -8.36 3.67
CA ARG A 100 13.49 -9.60 3.11
C ARG A 100 12.71 -10.78 3.61
N ASP A 101 12.62 -11.78 2.76
CA ASP A 101 12.07 -13.09 3.06
C ASP A 101 13.22 -14.10 3.15
N PHE A 102 13.15 -15.00 4.12
CA PHE A 102 14.13 -16.06 4.35
C PHE A 102 13.44 -17.33 4.81
N GLU A 103 13.77 -18.45 4.17
CA GLU A 103 13.27 -19.78 4.53
C GLU A 103 14.36 -20.60 5.21
N GLY A 104 14.04 -21.21 6.35
CA GLY A 104 14.97 -22.11 7.02
C GLY A 104 14.42 -22.78 8.26
N VAL A 105 15.16 -23.75 8.78
CA VAL A 105 14.82 -24.44 10.03
C VAL A 105 15.48 -23.71 11.21
N PRO A 106 14.69 -23.17 12.16
CA PRO A 106 15.22 -22.51 13.34
C PRO A 106 15.79 -23.57 14.29
N VAL A 107 16.93 -23.27 14.92
CA VAL A 107 17.63 -24.20 15.82
C VAL A 107 17.55 -23.75 17.26
N ARG A 108 17.68 -22.43 17.50
CA ARG A 108 17.63 -21.82 18.82
C ARG A 108 17.50 -20.30 18.72
N VAL A 109 17.10 -19.67 19.82
CA VAL A 109 17.24 -18.23 20.04
C VAL A 109 18.48 -17.98 20.91
N ASP A 110 19.29 -16.96 20.59
CA ASP A 110 20.44 -16.57 21.41
C ASP A 110 20.09 -15.54 22.50
N ASP A 111 20.99 -15.36 23.48
CA ASP A 111 20.78 -14.41 24.60
C ASP A 111 20.68 -12.95 24.14
N ALA A 112 21.06 -12.66 22.89
CA ALA A 112 20.94 -11.35 22.27
C ALA A 112 19.60 -11.16 21.53
N GLY A 113 18.71 -12.16 21.55
CA GLY A 113 17.39 -12.11 20.92
C GLY A 113 17.41 -12.39 19.42
N ASN A 114 18.38 -13.15 18.91
CA ASN A 114 18.43 -13.58 17.51
C ASN A 114 18.01 -15.04 17.35
N ILE A 115 17.15 -15.29 16.37
CA ILE A 115 16.83 -16.63 15.87
C ILE A 115 18.01 -17.12 15.04
N VAL A 116 18.57 -18.26 15.45
CA VAL A 116 19.69 -18.92 14.77
C VAL A 116 19.16 -20.09 13.97
N PHE A 117 19.42 -20.08 12.66
CA PHE A 117 19.02 -21.12 11.73
C PHE A 117 20.14 -22.15 11.49
N GLN A 118 19.80 -23.31 10.92
CA GLN A 118 20.76 -24.39 10.64
C GLN A 118 21.92 -23.96 9.73
N ASP A 119 21.67 -23.03 8.80
CA ASP A 119 22.67 -22.46 7.88
C ASP A 119 23.59 -21.41 8.53
N ARG A 120 23.43 -21.20 9.85
CA ARG A 120 24.10 -20.15 10.65
C ARG A 120 23.64 -18.73 10.36
N THR A 121 22.55 -18.56 9.61
CA THR A 121 21.88 -17.25 9.47
C THR A 121 21.30 -16.86 10.83
N LYS A 122 21.41 -15.56 11.14
CA LYS A 122 20.91 -14.97 12.38
C LYS A 122 19.95 -13.85 12.04
N ILE A 123 18.73 -13.94 12.54
CA ILE A 123 17.70 -12.92 12.34
C ILE A 123 17.25 -12.42 13.71
N PRO A 124 17.38 -11.11 14.02
CA PRO A 124 16.89 -10.58 15.28
C PRO A 124 15.36 -10.67 15.35
N VAL A 125 14.82 -11.18 16.46
CA VAL A 125 13.35 -11.33 16.67
C VAL A 125 12.65 -9.98 16.51
N SER A 126 13.28 -8.88 16.96
CA SER A 126 12.75 -7.52 16.83
C SER A 126 12.55 -7.04 15.38
N ALA A 127 13.29 -7.61 14.43
CA ALA A 127 13.18 -7.28 13.01
C ALA A 127 12.15 -8.15 12.28
N VAL A 128 11.69 -9.24 12.88
CA VAL A 128 10.68 -10.13 12.29
C VAL A 128 9.33 -9.40 12.23
N ARG A 129 8.62 -9.59 11.12
CA ARG A 129 7.30 -9.02 10.87
C ARG A 129 6.25 -10.07 10.55
N ALA A 130 6.65 -11.22 10.04
CA ALA A 130 5.79 -12.38 9.88
C ALA A 130 6.64 -13.66 9.86
N MET A 131 6.04 -14.77 10.29
CA MET A 131 6.61 -16.12 10.20
C MET A 131 5.49 -17.10 9.87
N GLU A 132 5.74 -17.98 8.92
CA GLU A 132 4.80 -19.02 8.52
C GLU A 132 5.55 -20.36 8.43
N GLU A 133 4.92 -21.44 8.85
CA GLU A 133 5.45 -22.80 8.63
C GLU A 133 5.25 -23.22 7.17
N VAL A 134 6.26 -23.86 6.57
CA VAL A 134 6.28 -24.30 5.16
C VAL A 134 5.86 -25.76 5.01
#